data_AF-A0A2H1E807-F1
#
_entry.id   AF-A0A2H1E807-F1
#
_cell.length_a   1.000
_cell.length_b   1.000
_cell.length_c   1.000
_cell.angle_alpha   90.00
_cell.angle_beta   90.00
_cell.angle_gamma   90.00
#
_symmetry.space_group_name_H-M   'P 1'
#
loop_
_entity.id
_entity.type
_entity.pdbx_description
1 polymer ?
#
loop_
_entity_poly.entity_id
_entity_poly.type
_entity_poly.pdbx_seq_one_letter_code
_entity_poly.pdbx_strand_id
1 'polypeptide(L)'
;MIGVAILFIIFGILIKYGKMYWLIAGYNTIPKEQKDKYNIGEIANVFRNVMFGMAFIIFSGYLIAKWKDNSNIQNYAFGISILIGIPYLLLESNSKKYKKNQEKTD
;
A
#
# COMPACT_ATOMS: atom_id res chain seq x y z
N MET A 1 3.65 -18.52 -1.89
CA MET A 1 3.28 -17.08 -1.86
C MET A 1 4.30 -16.11 -2.49
N ILE A 2 5.36 -16.54 -3.17
CA ILE A 2 6.32 -15.59 -3.79
C ILE A 2 5.67 -14.67 -4.84
N GLY A 3 4.72 -15.18 -5.61
CA GLY A 3 3.96 -14.38 -6.59
C GLY A 3 3.20 -13.21 -5.97
N VAL A 4 2.75 -13.31 -4.72
CA VAL A 4 2.06 -12.22 -4.02
C VAL A 4 3.02 -11.09 -3.69
N ALA A 5 4.25 -11.40 -3.26
CA ALA A 5 5.27 -10.39 -3.03
C ALA A 5 5.61 -9.64 -4.32
N ILE A 6 5.76 -10.38 -5.44
CA ILE A 6 5.99 -9.79 -6.77
C ILE A 6 4.82 -8.89 -7.17
N LEU A 7 3.58 -9.36 -6.96
CA LEU A 7 2.38 -8.58 -7.28
C LEU A 7 2.32 -7.26 -6.49
N PHE A 8 2.65 -7.27 -5.20
CA PHE A 8 2.72 -6.05 -4.39
C PHE A 8 3.81 -5.09 -4.88
N ILE A 9 4.98 -5.58 -5.29
CA ILE A 9 6.00 -4.72 -5.90
C ILE A 9 5.47 -4.09 -7.18
N ILE A 10 4.85 -4.87 -8.07
CA ILE A 10 4.27 -4.38 -9.32
C ILE A 10 3.21 -3.31 -9.03
N PHE A 11 2.26 -3.57 -8.13
CA PHE A 11 1.23 -2.59 -7.78
C PHE A 11 1.80 -1.32 -7.15
N GLY A 12 2.79 -1.43 -6.26
CA GLY A 12 3.44 -0.27 -5.68
C GLY A 12 4.10 0.63 -6.75
N ILE A 13 4.74 0.02 -7.75
CA ILE A 13 5.35 0.72 -8.90
C ILE A 13 4.27 1.36 -9.77
N LEU A 14 3.25 0.59 -10.16
CA LEU A 14 2.18 1.05 -11.05
C LEU A 14 1.36 2.19 -10.43
N ILE A 15 1.05 2.11 -9.14
CA ILE A 15 0.30 3.16 -8.43
C ILE A 15 1.12 4.44 -8.36
N LYS A 16 2.39 4.39 -7.93
CA LYS A 16 3.20 5.60 -7.74
C LYS A 16 3.73 6.19 -9.04
N TYR A 17 4.39 5.37 -9.84
CA TYR A 17 5.12 5.84 -11.03
C TYR A 17 4.26 5.74 -12.28
N GLY A 18 3.46 4.68 -12.40
CA GLY A 18 2.47 4.54 -13.48
C GLY A 18 1.23 5.43 -13.32
N LYS A 19 1.10 6.13 -12.19
CA LYS A 19 -0.04 6.99 -11.84
C LYS A 19 -1.40 6.27 -11.96
N MET A 20 -1.42 4.96 -11.74
CA MET A 20 -2.63 4.14 -11.80
C MET A 20 -3.48 4.32 -10.54
N TYR A 21 -3.85 5.56 -10.23
CA TYR A 21 -4.59 5.92 -9.01
C TYR A 21 -6.01 5.34 -8.97
N TRP A 22 -6.54 4.87 -10.10
CA TRP A 22 -7.81 4.15 -10.16
C TRP A 22 -7.78 2.81 -9.38
N LEU A 23 -6.58 2.26 -9.11
CA LEU A 23 -6.40 1.12 -8.23
C LEU A 23 -6.61 1.46 -6.75
N ILE A 24 -6.63 2.75 -6.38
CA ILE A 24 -6.93 3.21 -5.03
C ILE A 24 -8.45 3.37 -4.93
N ALA A 25 -9.13 2.37 -4.37
CA ALA A 25 -10.59 2.34 -4.29
C ALA A 25 -11.18 3.62 -3.66
N GLY A 26 -10.57 4.11 -2.56
CA GLY A 26 -10.98 5.36 -1.92
C GLY A 26 -10.83 6.60 -2.80
N TYR A 27 -9.90 6.61 -3.76
CA TYR A 27 -9.77 7.70 -4.73
C TYR A 27 -10.77 7.58 -5.87
N ASN A 28 -11.12 6.35 -6.25
CA ASN A 28 -12.09 6.10 -7.32
C ASN A 28 -13.52 6.50 -6.90
N THR A 29 -13.86 6.39 -5.61
CA THR A 29 -15.18 6.75 -5.08
C THR A 29 -15.36 8.23 -4.76
N ILE A 30 -14.28 9.00 -4.64
CA ILE A 30 -14.35 10.45 -4.41
C ILE A 30 -14.90 11.15 -5.68
N PRO A 31 -15.90 12.05 -5.57
CA PRO A 31 -16.38 12.85 -6.69
C PRO A 31 -15.26 13.69 -7.31
N LYS A 32 -15.28 13.89 -8.64
CA LYS A 32 -14.21 14.60 -9.37
C LYS A 32 -13.84 15.95 -8.73
N GLU A 33 -14.85 16.75 -8.35
CA GLU A 33 -14.71 18.06 -7.70
C GLU A 33 -13.96 18.03 -6.36
N GLN A 34 -13.97 16.87 -5.69
CA GLN A 34 -13.30 16.68 -4.41
C GLN A 34 -11.91 16.06 -4.55
N LYS A 35 -11.58 15.43 -5.69
CA LYS A 35 -10.28 14.81 -5.91
C LYS A 35 -9.13 15.83 -5.83
N ASP A 36 -9.38 17.06 -6.28
CA ASP A 36 -8.38 18.12 -6.28
C ASP A 36 -8.00 18.60 -4.87
N LYS A 37 -8.87 18.35 -3.88
CA LYS A 37 -8.65 18.68 -2.47
C LYS A 37 -7.65 17.73 -1.79
N TYR A 38 -7.23 16.66 -2.46
CA TYR A 38 -6.30 15.67 -1.90
C TYR A 38 -4.99 15.64 -2.68
N ASN A 39 -3.89 15.40 -1.97
CA ASN A 39 -2.60 15.13 -2.57
C ASN A 39 -2.50 13.62 -2.92
N ILE A 40 -3.05 13.24 -4.07
CA ILE A 40 -3.03 11.86 -4.54
C ILE A 40 -1.61 11.31 -4.74
N GLY A 41 -0.63 12.18 -5.05
CA GLY A 41 0.76 11.79 -5.20
C GLY A 41 1.39 11.29 -3.90
N GLU A 42 1.02 11.91 -2.78
CA GLU A 42 1.43 11.49 -1.43
C GLU A 42 0.67 10.26 -0.95
N ILE A 43 -0.63 10.16 -1.26
CA ILE A 43 -1.38 8.91 -1.01
C ILE A 43 -0.77 7.74 -1.78
N ALA A 44 -0.36 7.95 -3.04
CA ALA A 44 0.34 6.95 -3.83
C ALA A 44 1.71 6.56 -3.25
N ASN A 45 2.42 7.48 -2.55
CA ASN A 45 3.63 7.13 -1.80
C ASN A 45 3.33 6.15 -0.66
N VAL A 46 2.23 6.37 0.08
CA VAL A 46 1.79 5.46 1.14
C VAL A 46 1.54 4.07 0.57
N PHE A 47 0.73 3.97 -0.49
CA PHE A 47 0.45 2.69 -1.15
C PHE A 47 1.73 1.96 -1.58
N ARG A 48 2.67 2.66 -2.24
CA ARG A 48 3.97 2.08 -2.62
C ARG A 48 4.73 1.56 -1.42
N ASN A 49 4.91 2.39 -0.39
CA ASN A 49 5.71 2.03 0.77
C ASN A 49 5.13 0.83 1.51
N VAL A 50 3.80 0.80 1.69
CA VAL A 50 3.14 -0.31 2.37
C VAL A 50 3.21 -1.58 1.54
N MET A 51 2.96 -1.50 0.22
CA MET A 51 3.08 -2.66 -0.67
C MET A 51 4.50 -3.22 -0.70
N PHE A 52 5.52 -2.36 -0.72
CA PHE A 52 6.92 -2.79 -0.66
C PHE A 52 7.25 -3.41 0.71
N GLY A 53 6.76 -2.83 1.80
CA GLY A 53 6.92 -3.40 3.14
C GLY A 53 6.28 -4.78 3.27
N MET A 54 5.05 -4.95 2.78
CA MET A 54 4.36 -6.25 2.78
C MET A 54 5.10 -7.26 1.88
N ALA A 55 5.54 -6.85 0.69
CA ALA A 55 6.34 -7.70 -0.19
C ALA A 55 7.64 -8.16 0.48
N PHE A 56 8.33 -7.25 1.17
CA PHE A 56 9.55 -7.54 1.90
C PHE A 56 9.32 -8.57 3.03
N ILE A 57 8.25 -8.43 3.80
CA ILE A 57 7.89 -9.39 4.86
C ILE A 57 7.59 -10.77 4.26
N ILE A 58 6.77 -10.83 3.22
CA ILE A 58 6.39 -12.10 2.55
C ILE A 58 7.63 -12.76 1.93
N PHE A 59 8.49 -11.98 1.27
CA PHE A 59 9.72 -12.47 0.66
C PHE A 59 10.70 -13.02 1.70
N SER A 60 10.92 -12.28 2.79
CA SER A 60 11.76 -12.72 3.90
C SER A 60 11.20 -13.99 4.56
N GLY A 61 9.88 -14.04 4.78
CA GLY A 61 9.20 -15.23 5.30
C GLY A 61 9.37 -16.45 4.40
N TYR A 62 9.35 -16.27 3.07
CA TYR A 62 9.64 -17.34 2.12
C TYR A 62 11.09 -17.84 2.22
N LEU A 63 12.08 -16.94 2.30
CA LEU A 63 13.49 -17.32 2.47
C LEU A 63 13.72 -18.08 3.78
N ILE A 64 13.14 -17.61 4.88
CA ILE A 64 13.25 -18.25 6.20
C ILE A 64 12.54 -19.62 6.19
N ALA A 65 11.35 -19.71 5.59
CA ALA A 65 10.63 -20.97 5.44
C ALA A 65 11.47 -22.02 4.70
N LYS A 66 12.16 -21.61 3.63
CA LYS A 66 13.07 -22.48 2.87
C LYS A 66 14.30 -22.88 3.69
N TRP A 67 14.87 -21.96 4.47
CA TRP A 67 16.04 -22.23 5.32
C TRP A 67 15.72 -23.20 6.46
N LYS A 68 14.51 -23.11 7.04
CA LYS A 68 14.07 -23.95 8.16
C LYS A 68 13.24 -25.18 7.75
N ASP A 69 13.07 -25.41 6.44
CA ASP A 69 12.20 -26.44 5.87
C ASP A 69 10.79 -26.48 6.53
N ASN A 70 10.23 -25.30 6.79
CA ASN A 70 8.94 -25.15 7.49
C ASN A 70 8.03 -24.18 6.74
N SER A 71 7.08 -24.73 6.01
CA SER A 71 6.12 -23.97 5.18
C SER A 71 5.17 -23.09 5.99
N ASN A 72 4.92 -23.37 7.28
CA ASN A 72 4.03 -22.57 8.12
C ASN A 72 4.57 -21.15 8.34
N ILE A 73 5.89 -20.98 8.34
CA ILE A 73 6.53 -19.66 8.46
C ILE A 73 6.05 -18.72 7.36
N GLN A 74 5.87 -19.24 6.14
CA GLN A 74 5.37 -18.44 5.04
C GLN A 74 3.96 -17.94 5.33
N ASN A 75 3.09 -18.80 5.89
CA ASN A 75 1.70 -18.48 6.19
C ASN A 75 1.60 -17.42 7.28
N TYR A 76 2.42 -17.51 8.33
CA TYR A 76 2.50 -16.49 9.36
C TYR A 76 3.02 -15.17 8.82
N ALA A 77 4.08 -15.18 8.00
CA ALA A 77 4.60 -13.96 7.38
C ALA A 77 3.55 -13.27 6.49
N PHE A 78 2.81 -14.06 5.70
CA PHE A 78 1.69 -13.53 4.93
C PHE A 78 0.60 -12.93 5.84
N GLY A 79 0.13 -13.67 6.85
CA GLY A 79 -0.88 -13.19 7.79
C GLY A 79 -0.48 -11.90 8.50
N ILE A 80 0.74 -11.82 9.03
CA ILE A 80 1.29 -10.63 9.69
C ILE A 80 1.37 -9.45 8.71
N SER A 81 1.83 -9.69 7.47
CA SER A 81 1.94 -8.64 6.46
C SER A 81 0.59 -8.00 6.15
N ILE A 82 -0.48 -8.79 6.02
CA ILE A 82 -1.83 -8.29 5.75
C ILE A 82 -2.40 -7.60 6.99
N LEU A 83 -2.25 -8.23 8.17
CA LEU A 83 -2.75 -7.72 9.45
C LEU A 83 -2.18 -6.35 9.80
N ILE A 84 -0.93 -6.06 9.44
CA ILE A 84 -0.31 -4.76 9.69
C ILE A 84 -0.50 -3.82 8.48
N GLY A 85 -0.22 -4.32 7.28
CA GLY A 85 -0.17 -3.50 6.07
C GLY A 85 -1.53 -2.90 5.69
N ILE A 86 -2.60 -3.69 5.69
CA ILE A 86 -3.92 -3.20 5.28
C ILE A 86 -4.46 -2.14 6.25
N PRO A 87 -4.50 -2.37 7.58
CA PRO A 87 -4.95 -1.34 8.50
C PRO A 87 -4.12 -0.06 8.44
N TYR A 88 -2.79 -0.18 8.40
CA TYR A 88 -1.91 1.00 8.29
C TYR A 88 -2.17 1.78 7.00
N LEU A 89 -2.31 1.09 5.86
CA LEU A 89 -2.63 1.71 4.57
C LEU A 89 -3.96 2.47 4.65
N LEU A 90 -5.01 1.86 5.20
CA LEU A 90 -6.33 2.49 5.30
C LEU A 90 -6.34 3.70 6.24
N LEU A 91 -5.64 3.62 7.38
CA LEU A 91 -5.57 4.71 8.35
C LEU A 91 -4.77 5.89 7.78
N GLU A 92 -3.57 5.62 7.26
CA GLU A 92 -2.70 6.67 6.75
C GLU A 92 -3.33 7.29 5.49
N SER A 93 -3.73 6.51 4.48
CA SER A 93 -4.26 7.06 3.23
C SER A 93 -5.53 7.91 3.38
N ASN A 94 -6.33 7.65 4.42
CA ASN A 94 -7.55 8.40 4.71
C ASN A 94 -7.33 9.54 5.73
N SER A 95 -6.14 9.68 6.28
CA SER A 95 -5.83 10.73 7.25
C SER A 95 -5.98 12.13 6.64
N LYS A 96 -6.34 13.12 7.48
CA LYS A 96 -6.47 14.52 7.05
C LYS A 96 -5.13 15.11 6.55
N LYS A 97 -4.00 14.47 6.85
CA LYS A 97 -2.65 14.86 6.41
C LYS A 97 -2.52 15.06 4.91
N TYR A 98 -3.31 14.32 4.13
CA TYR A 98 -3.26 14.36 2.66
C TYR A 98 -4.29 15.30 2.04
N LYS A 99 -5.10 15.99 2.86
CA LYS A 99 -5.90 17.11 2.35
C LYS A 99 -4.95 18.26 2.04
N LYS A 100 -5.05 18.81 0.83
CA LYS A 100 -4.39 20.08 0.52
C LYS A 100 -5.04 21.12 1.42
N ASN A 101 -4.27 21.74 2.30
CA ASN A 101 -4.74 22.87 3.07
C ASN A 101 -5.26 23.91 2.08
N GLN A 102 -6.56 24.23 2.14
CA GLN A 102 -7.03 25.48 1.61
C GLN A 102 -6.51 26.56 2.57
N GLU A 103 -5.24 26.96 2.42
CA GLU A 103 -4.79 28.20 3.02
C GLU A 103 -5.51 29.34 2.33
N LYS A 104 -6.41 29.95 3.11
CA LYS A 104 -6.77 31.37 3.12
C LYS A 104 -7.24 31.96 1.79
N THR A 105 -8.55 31.94 1.57
CA THR A 105 -9.20 33.17 1.09
C THR A 105 -9.38 34.06 2.31
N ASP A 106 -8.40 34.95 2.51
CA ASP A 106 -8.62 36.23 3.20
C ASP A 106 -9.58 37.10 2.37
#